data_AF-A0A0G0CY16-F1
#
_entry.id   AF-A0A0G0CY16-F1
#
_cell.length_a   1.000
_cell.length_b   1.000
_cell.length_c   1.000
_cell.angle_alpha   90.00
_cell.angle_beta   90.00
_cell.angle_gamma   90.00
#
_symmetry.space_group_name_H-M   'P 1'
#
loop_
_entity.id
_entity.type
_entity.pdbx_description
1 polymer ?
#
loop_
_entity_poly.entity_id
_entity_poly.type
_entity_poly.pdbx_seq_one_letter_code
_entity_poly.pdbx_strand_id
1 'polypeptide(L)'
;MTTTPTPTAFVTQELSDQTPIEENKTTVDGGGILVFNAYTLQIPNDWTHGREKDQDLDRLTISNGSYNIKIFQAATGGAPCLYPGDADVEGPSSRFISFVEFNGISNNQFRRGTTGPQNSMTVCEMQSGNWGQPTSFGHISYQMPANPDEDMIKIMDNIIASIKKK
;
A
#
# COMPACT_ATOMS: atom_id res chain seq x y z
N MET A 1 13.19 14.97 36.98
CA MET A 1 12.81 15.86 35.88
C MET A 1 12.25 14.98 34.77
N THR A 2 10.94 14.96 34.61
CA THR A 2 10.20 14.13 33.65
C THR A 2 10.11 14.86 32.32
N THR A 3 10.79 14.35 31.28
CA THR A 3 10.69 14.90 29.93
C THR A 3 9.54 14.24 29.18
N THR A 4 8.43 14.95 29.09
CA THR A 4 7.29 14.61 28.22
C THR A 4 7.75 14.66 26.76
N PRO A 5 7.58 13.59 25.95
CA PRO A 5 7.85 13.69 24.52
C PRO A 5 6.78 14.58 23.85
N THR A 6 7.27 15.56 23.09
CA THR A 6 6.48 16.43 22.23
C THR A 6 5.76 15.60 21.16
N PRO A 7 4.46 15.81 20.90
CA PRO A 7 3.77 15.13 19.81
C PRO A 7 4.36 15.56 18.45
N THR A 8 4.87 14.58 17.71
CA THR A 8 5.27 14.73 16.30
C THR A 8 4.01 15.03 15.48
N ALA A 9 4.04 16.13 14.72
CA ALA A 9 2.91 16.61 13.95
C ALA A 9 2.42 15.60 12.90
N PHE A 10 1.09 15.47 12.78
CA PHE A 10 0.42 14.79 11.68
C PHE A 10 0.41 15.69 10.45
N VAL A 11 1.01 15.24 9.35
CA VAL A 11 0.82 15.89 8.05
C VAL A 11 -0.38 15.22 7.38
N THR A 12 -1.54 15.85 7.49
CA THR A 12 -2.66 15.57 6.59
C THR A 12 -2.35 16.27 5.28
N GLN A 13 -2.05 15.50 4.23
CA GLN A 13 -1.78 16.08 2.92
C GLN A 13 -3.13 16.38 2.25
N GLU A 14 -3.48 17.67 2.19
CA GLU A 14 -4.63 18.16 1.45
C GLU A 14 -4.33 18.13 -0.06
N LEU A 15 -5.24 17.53 -0.81
CA LEU A 15 -5.07 17.14 -2.21
C LEU A 15 -5.49 18.28 -3.13
N SER A 16 -4.79 19.42 -3.11
CA SER A 16 -5.23 20.61 -3.85
C SER A 16 -4.28 21.16 -4.91
N ASP A 17 -3.28 20.40 -5.36
CA ASP A 17 -2.44 20.87 -6.49
C ASP A 17 -1.95 19.74 -7.39
N GLN A 18 -2.89 18.99 -7.98
CA GLN A 18 -2.58 18.05 -9.06
C GLN A 18 -2.64 18.77 -10.41
N THR A 19 -1.48 19.05 -11.00
CA THR A 19 -1.35 19.25 -12.45
C THR A 19 -1.85 17.99 -13.17
N PRO A 20 -2.76 18.07 -14.16
CA PRO A 20 -3.25 16.88 -14.85
C PRO A 20 -2.13 16.22 -15.63
N ILE A 21 -1.72 15.02 -15.22
CA ILE A 21 -0.99 14.08 -16.06
C ILE A 21 -1.98 12.95 -16.38
N GLU A 22 -3.04 13.26 -17.14
CA GLU A 22 -4.22 12.39 -17.26
C GLU A 22 -4.34 11.60 -18.58
N GLU A 23 -3.36 11.64 -19.49
CA GLU A 23 -3.57 11.03 -20.82
C GLU A 23 -2.99 9.63 -21.05
N ASN A 24 -2.19 9.07 -20.14
CA ASN A 24 -1.49 7.79 -20.42
C ASN A 24 -1.50 6.82 -19.25
N LYS A 25 -2.67 6.21 -18.99
CA LYS A 25 -2.83 5.13 -18.01
C LYS A 25 -3.34 3.86 -18.69
N THR A 26 -2.83 2.72 -18.25
CA THR A 26 -3.29 1.38 -18.65
C THR A 26 -4.03 0.74 -17.49
N THR A 27 -5.16 0.12 -17.79
CA THR A 27 -5.90 -0.68 -16.81
C THR A 27 -5.32 -2.08 -16.74
N VAL A 28 -4.95 -2.52 -15.53
CA VAL A 28 -4.43 -3.86 -15.26
C VAL A 28 -5.37 -4.59 -14.31
N ASP A 29 -5.58 -5.89 -14.52
CA ASP A 29 -6.36 -6.73 -13.63
C ASP A 29 -5.51 -7.68 -12.79
N GLY A 30 -6.04 -8.05 -11.63
CA GLY A 30 -5.37 -8.98 -10.71
C GLY A 30 -6.35 -9.68 -9.77
N GLY A 31 -5.81 -10.67 -9.07
CA GLY A 31 -6.48 -11.37 -8.00
C GLY A 31 -7.69 -12.23 -8.39
N GLY A 32 -8.61 -12.38 -7.43
CA GLY A 32 -9.81 -13.20 -7.54
C GLY A 32 -9.58 -14.67 -7.16
N ILE A 33 -8.68 -14.91 -6.20
CA ILE A 33 -8.41 -16.24 -5.65
C ILE A 33 -8.63 -16.26 -4.13
N LEU A 34 -8.90 -17.45 -3.58
CA LEU A 34 -9.15 -17.65 -2.16
C LEU A 34 -10.26 -16.71 -1.62
N VAL A 35 -9.96 -15.95 -0.57
CA VAL A 35 -10.87 -15.00 0.07
C VAL A 35 -10.71 -13.56 -0.44
N PHE A 36 -9.79 -13.32 -1.38
CA PHE A 36 -9.48 -11.99 -1.85
C PHE A 36 -10.36 -11.58 -3.04
N ASN A 37 -10.65 -10.28 -3.12
CA ASN A 37 -11.41 -9.75 -4.25
C ASN A 37 -10.57 -9.78 -5.54
N ALA A 38 -11.24 -10.00 -6.68
CA ALA A 38 -10.71 -9.61 -7.97
C ALA A 38 -10.72 -8.08 -8.09
N TYR A 39 -9.76 -7.51 -8.81
CA TYR A 39 -9.63 -6.07 -8.93
C TYR A 39 -9.12 -5.61 -10.30
N THR A 40 -9.31 -4.31 -10.56
CA THR A 40 -8.57 -3.53 -11.56
C THR A 40 -7.83 -2.38 -10.90
N LEU A 41 -6.77 -1.90 -11.53
CA LEU A 41 -6.07 -0.68 -11.15
C LEU A 41 -5.49 0.02 -12.39
N GLN A 42 -5.19 1.30 -12.25
CA GLN A 42 -4.56 2.12 -13.28
C GLN A 42 -3.07 2.24 -13.00
N ILE A 43 -2.25 1.93 -14.01
CA ILE A 43 -0.80 2.17 -13.98
C ILE A 43 -0.41 3.20 -15.05
N PRO A 44 0.64 4.00 -14.85
CA PRO A 44 1.19 4.82 -15.92
C PRO A 44 1.72 3.96 -17.07
N ASN A 45 1.59 4.42 -18.32
CA ASN A 45 1.97 3.64 -19.51
C ASN A 45 3.48 3.36 -19.63
N ASP A 46 4.32 4.14 -18.97
CA ASP A 46 5.76 3.94 -18.90
C ASP A 46 6.16 2.89 -17.83
N TRP A 47 5.21 2.38 -17.05
CA TRP A 47 5.42 1.30 -16.11
C TRP A 47 5.17 -0.05 -16.75
N THR A 48 6.01 -1.01 -16.39
CA THR A 48 5.85 -2.41 -16.80
C THR A 48 5.06 -3.18 -15.76
N HIS A 49 4.38 -4.25 -16.18
CA HIS A 49 3.71 -5.15 -15.24
C HIS A 49 3.84 -6.61 -15.69
N GLY A 50 3.81 -7.50 -14.71
CA GLY A 50 3.82 -8.95 -14.91
C GLY A 50 2.90 -9.62 -13.89
N ARG A 51 2.17 -10.64 -14.33
CA ARG A 51 1.28 -11.43 -13.47
C ARG A 51 1.70 -12.89 -13.50
N GLU A 52 1.88 -13.44 -12.30
CA GLU A 52 2.04 -14.86 -12.08
C GLU A 52 0.79 -15.37 -11.38
N LYS A 53 0.14 -16.38 -11.97
CA LYS A 53 -1.12 -16.90 -11.45
C LYS A 53 -1.17 -18.41 -11.58
N ASP A 54 -1.51 -19.07 -10.49
CA ASP A 54 -1.92 -20.46 -10.43
C ASP A 54 -3.21 -20.61 -9.59
N GLN A 55 -3.50 -21.82 -9.10
CA GLN A 55 -4.70 -22.11 -8.32
C GLN A 55 -4.67 -21.49 -6.91
N ASP A 56 -3.48 -21.38 -6.30
CA ASP A 56 -3.29 -21.01 -4.89
C ASP A 56 -2.57 -19.66 -4.73
N LEU A 57 -2.10 -19.08 -5.84
CA LEU A 57 -1.28 -17.87 -5.88
C LEU A 57 -1.69 -16.95 -7.03
N ASP A 58 -1.79 -15.66 -6.75
CA ASP A 58 -1.88 -14.58 -7.73
C ASP A 58 -0.92 -13.46 -7.30
N ARG A 59 0.05 -13.15 -8.15
CA ARG A 59 1.05 -12.12 -7.91
C ARG A 59 1.09 -11.16 -9.08
N LEU A 60 0.64 -9.93 -8.85
CA LEU A 60 0.85 -8.82 -9.76
C LEU A 60 2.09 -8.03 -9.33
N THR A 61 3.02 -7.84 -10.25
CA THR A 61 4.21 -7.00 -10.07
C THR A 61 4.14 -5.84 -11.07
N ILE A 62 4.32 -4.62 -10.59
CA ILE A 62 4.28 -3.38 -11.36
C ILE A 62 5.58 -2.64 -11.10
N SER A 63 6.31 -2.26 -12.15
CA SER A 63 7.70 -1.83 -12.03
C SER A 63 8.06 -0.64 -12.93
N ASN A 64 8.84 0.29 -12.38
CA ASN A 64 9.53 1.37 -13.10
C ASN A 64 10.95 1.50 -12.53
N GLY A 65 11.94 0.98 -13.26
CA GLY A 65 13.32 0.93 -12.79
C GLY A 65 13.45 0.20 -11.45
N SER A 66 13.91 0.91 -10.42
CA SER A 66 14.10 0.37 -9.06
C SER A 66 12.83 0.41 -8.20
N TYR A 67 11.74 1.01 -8.68
CA TYR A 67 10.45 1.08 -7.98
C TYR A 67 9.58 -0.10 -8.39
N ASN A 68 9.09 -0.84 -7.41
CA ASN A 68 8.31 -2.04 -7.60
C ASN A 68 7.14 -2.07 -6.62
N ILE A 69 5.94 -2.29 -7.14
CA ILE A 69 4.74 -2.60 -6.38
C ILE A 69 4.44 -4.08 -6.59
N LYS A 70 4.19 -4.81 -5.51
CA LYS A 70 3.73 -6.19 -5.56
C LYS A 70 2.41 -6.31 -4.82
N ILE A 71 1.42 -6.86 -5.49
CA ILE A 71 0.14 -7.28 -4.90
C ILE A 71 0.10 -8.80 -4.94
N PHE A 72 0.03 -9.41 -3.78
CA PHE A 72 0.18 -10.86 -3.60
C PHE A 72 -1.03 -11.45 -2.89
N GLN A 73 -1.72 -12.37 -3.55
CA GLN A 73 -2.77 -13.20 -2.99
C GLN A 73 -2.26 -14.63 -2.87
N ALA A 74 -2.31 -15.18 -1.66
CA ALA A 74 -2.07 -16.58 -1.37
C ALA A 74 -2.65 -16.87 0.03
N ALA A 75 -2.63 -18.13 0.47
CA ALA A 75 -3.00 -18.47 1.84
C ALA A 75 -1.99 -17.87 2.83
N THR A 76 -2.28 -16.66 3.31
CA THR A 76 -1.48 -15.93 4.30
C THR A 76 -2.31 -15.63 5.54
N GLY A 77 -1.67 -15.73 6.71
CA GLY A 77 -2.28 -15.28 7.96
C GLY A 77 -2.44 -13.76 7.96
N GLY A 78 -3.53 -13.27 8.54
CA GLY A 78 -3.71 -11.84 8.79
C GLY A 78 -2.95 -11.38 10.03
N ALA A 79 -2.50 -10.13 10.01
CA ALA A 79 -1.89 -9.46 11.15
C ALA A 79 -2.37 -8.00 11.24
N PRO A 80 -2.65 -7.49 12.45
CA PRO A 80 -2.89 -6.07 12.64
C PRO A 80 -1.60 -5.28 12.32
N CYS A 81 -1.79 -4.10 11.74
CA CYS A 81 -0.76 -3.12 11.51
C CYS A 81 -0.77 -2.11 12.67
N LEU A 82 0.31 -2.08 13.43
CA LEU A 82 0.49 -1.18 14.58
C LEU A 82 1.42 -0.04 14.19
N TYR A 83 0.95 1.18 14.44
CA TYR A 83 1.65 2.43 14.17
C TYR A 83 2.05 3.14 15.47
N PRO A 84 2.93 4.15 15.42
CA PRO A 84 3.31 4.90 16.62
C PRO A 84 2.09 5.48 17.33
N GLY A 85 1.92 5.12 18.61
CA GLY A 85 0.80 5.55 19.46
C GLY A 85 -0.35 4.55 19.55
N ASP A 86 -0.37 3.51 18.72
CA ASP A 86 -1.37 2.44 18.84
C ASP A 86 -1.10 1.60 20.10
N ALA A 87 -2.17 1.07 20.68
CA ALA A 87 -2.07 0.13 21.79
C ALA A 87 -1.41 -1.17 21.32
N ASP A 88 -0.62 -1.78 22.20
CA ASP A 88 -0.11 -3.11 21.96
C ASP A 88 -1.26 -4.12 21.91
N VAL A 89 -1.24 -4.98 20.89
CA VAL A 89 -2.19 -6.07 20.70
C VAL A 89 -1.48 -7.39 20.94
N GLU A 90 -2.14 -8.32 21.63
CA GLU A 90 -1.64 -9.68 21.86
C GLU A 90 -1.63 -10.47 20.55
N GLY A 91 -0.50 -11.13 20.26
CA GLY A 91 -0.32 -11.96 19.06
C GLY A 91 0.61 -11.35 18.00
N PRO A 92 0.75 -12.02 16.84
CA PRO A 92 1.60 -11.56 15.76
C PRO A 92 1.03 -10.26 15.17
N SER A 93 1.86 -9.22 15.13
CA SER A 93 1.50 -7.89 14.61
C SER A 93 2.64 -7.32 13.78
N SER A 94 2.32 -6.45 12.83
CA SER A 94 3.30 -5.74 12.03
C SER A 94 3.45 -4.33 12.56
N ARG A 95 4.62 -4.04 13.13
CA ARG A 95 4.93 -2.78 13.80
C ARG A 95 5.70 -1.87 12.87
N PHE A 96 5.19 -0.68 12.65
CA PHE A 96 5.78 0.33 11.78
C PHE A 96 6.32 1.51 12.61
N ILE A 97 7.42 2.11 12.16
CA ILE A 97 8.05 3.27 12.80
C ILE A 97 7.49 4.60 12.29
N SER A 98 6.91 4.61 11.09
CA SER A 98 6.17 5.73 10.52
C SER A 98 5.19 5.24 9.46
N PHE A 99 4.22 6.09 9.12
CA PHE A 99 3.21 5.79 8.12
C PHE A 99 2.76 7.03 7.36
N VAL A 100 2.21 6.79 6.17
CA VAL A 100 1.46 7.77 5.37
C VAL A 100 0.09 7.19 5.07
N GLU A 101 -0.96 7.96 5.35
CA GLU A 101 -2.34 7.60 5.05
C GLU A 101 -2.77 8.20 3.72
N PHE A 102 -3.48 7.41 2.90
CA PHE A 102 -4.04 7.86 1.63
C PHE A 102 -5.35 7.13 1.34
N ASN A 103 -6.24 7.79 0.60
CA ASN A 103 -7.56 7.26 0.28
C ASN A 103 -7.59 6.66 -1.12
N GLY A 104 -8.18 5.47 -1.24
CA GLY A 104 -8.50 4.86 -2.51
C GLY A 104 -9.81 5.40 -3.09
N ILE A 105 -9.93 5.33 -4.42
CA ILE A 105 -11.11 5.79 -5.15
C ILE A 105 -12.37 4.96 -4.88
N SER A 106 -12.20 3.78 -4.25
CA SER A 106 -13.28 2.87 -3.86
C SER A 106 -13.72 3.07 -2.40
N ASN A 107 -13.45 4.23 -1.80
CA ASN A 107 -13.66 4.52 -0.36
C ASN A 107 -12.87 3.62 0.61
N ASN A 108 -11.85 2.92 0.11
CA ASN A 108 -10.92 2.19 0.96
C ASN A 108 -9.90 3.16 1.53
N GLN A 109 -9.56 3.03 2.80
CA GLN A 109 -8.48 3.80 3.40
C GLN A 109 -7.25 2.93 3.51
N PHE A 110 -6.10 3.47 3.11
CA PHE A 110 -4.83 2.77 3.11
C PHE A 110 -3.81 3.50 3.97
N ARG A 111 -2.94 2.73 4.63
CA ARG A 111 -1.74 3.26 5.29
C ARG A 111 -0.53 2.50 4.80
N ARG A 112 0.42 3.24 4.23
CA ARG A 112 1.74 2.71 3.92
C ARG A 112 2.63 2.88 5.14
N GLY A 113 3.06 1.77 5.73
CA GLY A 113 3.98 1.73 6.86
C GLY A 113 5.41 1.37 6.43
N THR A 114 6.40 1.92 7.14
CA THR A 114 7.80 1.49 7.07
C THR A 114 8.25 0.91 8.41
N THR A 115 9.08 -0.14 8.37
CA THR A 115 9.66 -0.79 9.55
C THR A 115 11.13 -0.41 9.77
N GLY A 116 11.72 0.39 8.86
CA GLY A 116 13.15 0.70 8.88
C GLY A 116 13.58 1.58 7.70
N PRO A 117 14.67 1.24 6.97
CA PRO A 117 15.10 2.00 5.81
C PRO A 117 13.96 2.13 4.80
N GLN A 118 13.87 3.28 4.13
CA GLN A 118 12.77 3.60 3.22
C GLN A 118 12.76 2.76 1.92
N ASN A 119 13.51 1.67 1.84
CA ASN A 119 13.61 0.83 0.63
C ASN A 119 12.52 -0.26 0.54
N SER A 120 11.78 -0.52 1.63
CA SER A 120 10.64 -1.43 1.64
C SER A 120 9.53 -0.91 2.52
N MET A 121 8.31 -0.93 1.99
CA MET A 121 7.13 -0.45 2.70
C MET A 121 5.97 -1.43 2.48
N THR A 122 5.07 -1.51 3.44
CA THR A 122 3.89 -2.38 3.38
C THR A 122 2.64 -1.53 3.47
N VAL A 123 1.63 -1.83 2.67
CA VAL A 123 0.35 -1.13 2.69
C VAL A 123 -0.67 -1.97 3.46
N CYS A 124 -1.27 -1.34 4.46
CA CYS A 124 -2.38 -1.88 5.24
C CYS A 124 -3.68 -1.17 4.86
N GLU A 125 -4.80 -1.82 5.07
CA GLU A 125 -6.14 -1.28 4.78
C GLU A 125 -6.93 -1.15 6.09
N MET A 126 -7.77 -0.13 6.18
CA MET A 126 -8.73 0.00 7.27
C MET A 126 -9.83 -1.04 7.11
N GLN A 127 -9.93 -1.97 8.07
CA GLN A 127 -10.88 -3.07 8.09
C GLN A 127 -11.61 -3.08 9.43
N SER A 128 -12.93 -2.87 9.41
CA SER A 128 -13.78 -2.90 10.62
C SER A 128 -13.25 -2.06 11.79
N GLY A 129 -12.62 -0.91 11.49
CA GLY A 129 -12.09 0.03 12.47
C GLY A 129 -10.64 -0.20 12.91
N ASN A 130 -9.93 -1.20 12.36
CA ASN A 130 -8.51 -1.43 12.61
C ASN A 130 -7.73 -1.53 11.31
N TRP A 131 -6.44 -1.20 11.37
CA TRP A 131 -5.55 -1.37 10.22
C TRP A 131 -5.02 -2.80 10.16
N GLY A 132 -5.19 -3.44 9.01
CA GLY A 132 -4.85 -4.85 8.85
C GLY A 132 -4.11 -5.15 7.55
N GLN A 133 -3.35 -6.23 7.59
CA GLN A 133 -2.89 -6.93 6.41
C GLN A 133 -3.26 -8.42 6.49
N PRO A 134 -3.41 -9.12 5.36
CA PRO A 134 -3.46 -8.57 4.01
C PRO A 134 -4.68 -7.64 3.82
N THR A 135 -4.62 -6.79 2.81
CA THR A 135 -5.78 -6.01 2.38
C THR A 135 -6.83 -6.93 1.76
N SER A 136 -8.02 -6.40 1.48
CA SER A 136 -9.09 -7.06 0.75
C SER A 136 -8.68 -7.50 -0.67
N PHE A 137 -7.55 -7.00 -1.17
CA PHE A 137 -6.94 -7.32 -2.46
C PHE A 137 -5.64 -8.14 -2.35
N GLY A 138 -5.19 -8.48 -1.15
CA GLY A 138 -3.95 -9.21 -0.91
C GLY A 138 -2.90 -8.42 -0.12
N HIS A 139 -1.72 -8.99 0.03
CA HIS A 139 -0.57 -8.33 0.64
C HIS A 139 0.06 -7.38 -0.38
N ILE A 140 0.10 -6.09 -0.05
CA ILE A 140 0.63 -5.04 -0.91
C ILE A 140 1.96 -4.56 -0.32
N SER A 141 3.03 -4.66 -1.11
CA SER A 141 4.37 -4.24 -0.69
C SER A 141 5.05 -3.40 -1.76
N TYR A 142 5.76 -2.38 -1.32
CA TYR A 142 6.60 -1.54 -2.16
C TYR A 142 8.06 -1.90 -1.93
N GLN A 143 8.82 -1.90 -3.00
CA GLN A 143 10.28 -2.00 -2.99
C GLN A 143 10.84 -0.86 -3.83
N MET A 144 11.82 -0.14 -3.30
CA MET A 144 12.31 1.11 -3.87
C MET A 144 13.81 1.29 -3.56
N PRO A 145 14.54 2.22 -4.21
CA PRO A 145 15.95 2.44 -3.92
C PRO A 145 16.17 2.98 -2.49
N ALA A 146 17.41 2.99 -2.02
CA ALA A 146 17.74 3.41 -0.65
C ALA A 146 17.32 4.85 -0.32
N ASN A 147 17.38 5.74 -1.33
CA ASN A 147 16.91 7.12 -1.26
C ASN A 147 15.79 7.29 -2.30
N PRO A 148 14.55 6.94 -1.95
CA PRO A 148 13.44 7.05 -2.88
C PRO A 148 13.04 8.51 -3.09
N ASP A 149 12.60 8.81 -4.30
CA ASP A 149 11.98 10.07 -4.68
C ASP A 149 10.54 10.11 -4.14
N GLU A 150 10.19 11.15 -3.38
CA GLU A 150 8.86 11.32 -2.81
C GLU A 150 7.78 11.38 -3.89
N ASP A 151 8.06 11.98 -5.05
CA ASP A 151 7.08 12.06 -6.14
C ASP A 151 6.83 10.69 -6.76
N MET A 152 7.85 9.83 -6.80
CA MET A 152 7.68 8.46 -7.26
C MET A 152 6.90 7.61 -6.27
N ILE A 153 7.07 7.85 -4.97
CA ILE A 153 6.25 7.22 -3.93
C ILE A 153 4.77 7.66 -4.08
N LYS A 154 4.51 8.95 -4.33
CA LYS A 154 3.14 9.44 -4.58
C LYS A 154 2.51 8.77 -5.81
N ILE A 155 3.29 8.53 -6.86
CA ILE A 155 2.83 7.76 -8.02
C ILE A 155 2.45 6.34 -7.61
N MET A 156 3.26 5.66 -6.79
CA MET A 156 2.92 4.33 -6.27
C MET A 156 1.64 4.33 -5.43
N ASP A 157 1.49 5.32 -4.54
CA ASP A 157 0.29 5.49 -3.72
C ASP A 157 -0.95 5.76 -4.61
N ASN A 158 -0.82 6.54 -5.69
CA ASN A 158 -1.88 6.75 -6.68
C ASN A 158 -2.25 5.47 -7.44
N ILE A 159 -1.28 4.62 -7.77
CA ILE A 159 -1.53 3.30 -8.40
C ILE A 159 -2.39 2.45 -7.46
N ILE A 160 -2.04 2.34 -6.18
CA ILE A 160 -2.82 1.58 -5.19
C ILE A 160 -4.17 2.23 -4.92
N ALA A 161 -4.22 3.55 -4.81
CA ALA A 161 -5.46 4.29 -4.63
C ALA A 161 -6.45 4.05 -5.78
N SER A 162 -5.96 3.73 -6.98
CA SER A 162 -6.79 3.45 -8.15
C SER A 162 -7.45 2.07 -8.16
N ILE A 163 -7.17 1.22 -7.17
CA ILE A 163 -7.74 -0.13 -7.08
C ILE A 163 -9.27 -0.05 -6.99
N LYS A 164 -9.94 -0.79 -7.88
CA LYS A 164 -11.38 -1.02 -7.89
C LYS A 164 -11.67 -2.50 -7.79
N LYS A 165 -12.59 -2.85 -6.90
CA LYS A 165 -13.16 -4.20 -6.85
C LYS A 165 -13.92 -4.48 -8.15
N LYS A 166 -13.68 -5.66 -8.73
CA LYS A 166 -14.48 -6.20 -9.84
C LYS A 166 -15.76 -6.87 -9.35
#